data_AF-A0A3D3L6C4-F1
#
_entry.id   AF-A0A3D3L6C4-F1
#
_cell.length_a   1.000
_cell.length_b   1.000
_cell.length_c   1.000
_cell.angle_alpha   90.00
_cell.angle_beta   90.00
_cell.angle_gamma   90.00
#
_symmetry.space_group_name_H-M   'P 1'
#
loop_
_entity.id
_entity.type
_entity.pdbx_description
1 polymer ?
#
loop_
_entity_poly.entity_id
_entity_poly.type
_entity_poly.pdbx_seq_one_letter_code
_entity_poly.pdbx_strand_id
1 'polypeptide(L)'
;MFPRESGVLLHISSLPGAYGLGDIGPEAFHFVDVLHEMGQSLWQILPLGDTGSSICPYNTVSTFANNPLLISLDGLIDEGYLHKDDLKKIQSYPSDRV
;
A
#
# COMPACT_ATOMS: atom_id res chain seq x y z
N MET A 1 3.71 21.46 25.72
CA MET A 1 2.69 21.71 24.67
C MET A 1 3.12 20.91 23.46
N PHE A 2 2.27 20.05 22.90
CA PHE A 2 2.61 19.31 21.69
C PHE A 2 2.64 20.26 20.48
N PRO A 3 3.53 20.06 19.50
CA PRO A 3 3.54 20.84 18.26
C PRO A 3 2.21 20.68 17.51
N ARG A 4 1.85 21.69 16.70
CA ARG A 4 0.70 21.60 15.79
C ARG A 4 1.09 20.76 14.58
N GLU A 5 0.29 19.75 14.28
CA GLU A 5 0.51 18.80 13.18
C GLU A 5 -0.77 18.60 12.37
N SER A 6 -0.62 18.19 11.11
CA SER A 6 -1.73 17.82 10.23
C SER A 6 -1.34 16.63 9.36
N GLY A 7 -2.34 15.95 8.82
CA GLY A 7 -2.11 14.74 8.03
C GLY A 7 -3.30 14.29 7.20
N VAL A 8 -3.09 13.18 6.50
CA VAL A 8 -4.09 12.54 5.64
C VAL A 8 -4.39 11.13 6.16
N LEU A 9 -5.68 10.77 6.16
CA LEU A 9 -6.14 9.39 6.31
C LEU A 9 -6.28 8.77 4.92
N LEU A 10 -5.43 7.79 4.60
CA LEU A 10 -5.51 7.02 3.36
C LEU A 10 -4.97 5.62 3.61
N HIS A 11 -5.75 4.58 3.36
CA HIS A 11 -5.23 3.23 3.51
C HIS A 11 -4.33 2.86 2.33
N ILE A 12 -3.28 2.05 2.59
CA ILE A 12 -2.30 1.63 1.57
C ILE A 12 -2.99 0.95 0.37
N SER A 13 -4.02 0.14 0.63
CA SER A 13 -4.79 -0.51 -0.43
C SER A 13 -5.51 0.45 -1.39
N SER A 14 -5.65 1.73 -1.02
CA SER A 14 -6.29 2.77 -1.83
C SER A 14 -5.30 3.56 -2.68
N LEU A 15 -4.00 3.31 -2.53
CA LEU A 15 -3.00 3.86 -3.43
C LEU A 15 -3.19 3.27 -4.84
N PRO A 16 -2.80 4.01 -5.89
CA PRO A 16 -2.68 3.43 -7.22
C PRO A 16 -1.78 2.18 -7.17
N GLY A 17 -2.15 1.15 -7.91
CA GLY A 17 -1.39 -0.10 -7.95
C GLY A 17 -1.57 -0.82 -9.27
N ALA A 18 -0.46 -1.16 -9.93
CA ALA A 18 -0.47 -1.81 -11.24
C ALA A 18 -1.13 -3.21 -11.22
N TYR A 19 -1.20 -3.80 -10.02
CA TYR A 19 -1.62 -5.18 -9.76
C TYR A 19 -3.03 -5.29 -9.14
N GLY A 20 -3.81 -4.20 -9.16
CA GLY A 20 -5.21 -4.17 -8.71
C GLY A 20 -5.41 -3.82 -7.23
N LEU A 21 -4.34 -3.57 -6.51
CA LEU A 21 -4.33 -3.12 -5.12
C LEU A 21 -3.11 -2.21 -4.90
N GLY A 22 -3.23 -1.17 -4.08
CA GLY A 22 -2.06 -0.45 -3.58
C GLY A 22 -1.23 -1.30 -2.62
N ASP A 23 0.09 -1.17 -2.69
CA ASP A 23 1.06 -1.95 -1.92
C ASP A 23 2.11 -1.04 -1.24
N ILE A 24 3.03 -1.64 -0.48
CA ILE A 24 4.17 -0.93 0.11
C ILE A 24 5.33 -0.92 -0.90
N GLY A 25 5.08 -0.27 -2.04
CA GLY A 25 6.00 -0.16 -3.17
C GLY A 25 6.21 1.29 -3.62
N PRO A 26 6.58 1.52 -4.89
CA PRO A 26 6.91 2.86 -5.42
C PRO A 26 5.85 3.93 -5.13
N GLU A 27 4.57 3.60 -5.27
CA GLU A 27 3.47 4.54 -5.04
C GLU A 27 3.32 4.93 -3.55
N ALA A 28 3.67 4.06 -2.61
CA ALA A 28 3.66 4.40 -1.18
C ALA A 28 4.79 5.39 -0.84
N PHE A 29 5.98 5.22 -1.42
CA PHE A 29 7.07 6.18 -1.26
C PHE A 29 6.74 7.51 -1.93
N HIS A 30 6.18 7.47 -3.15
CA HIS A 30 5.71 8.66 -3.85
C HIS A 30 4.65 9.42 -3.03
N PHE A 31 3.71 8.71 -2.39
CA PHE A 31 2.71 9.35 -1.53
C PHE A 31 3.33 10.03 -0.30
N VAL A 32 4.39 9.46 0.28
CA VAL A 32 5.14 10.11 1.38
C VAL A 32 5.81 11.40 0.89
N ASP A 33 6.40 11.40 -0.31
CA ASP A 33 6.97 12.60 -0.92
C ASP A 33 5.89 13.67 -1.14
N VAL A 34 4.71 13.28 -1.63
CA VAL A 34 3.55 14.18 -1.81
C VAL A 34 3.08 14.75 -0.46
N LEU A 35 2.99 13.93 0.59
CA LEU A 35 2.67 14.42 1.95
C LEU A 35 3.70 15.44 2.43
N HIS A 36 4.99 15.19 2.20
CA HIS A 36 6.06 16.11 2.55
C HIS A 36 5.94 17.44 1.80
N GLU A 37 5.70 17.41 0.49
CA GLU A 37 5.49 18.60 -0.34
C GLU A 37 4.26 19.41 0.10
N MET A 38 3.20 18.74 0.54
CA MET A 38 1.99 19.37 1.10
C MET A 38 2.17 19.89 2.53
N GLY A 39 3.34 19.72 3.14
CA GLY A 39 3.61 20.11 4.53
C GLY A 39 2.84 19.26 5.56
N GLN A 40 2.36 18.08 5.17
CA GLN A 40 1.71 17.14 6.08
C GLN A 40 2.78 16.38 6.86
N SER A 41 2.55 16.21 8.17
CA SER A 41 3.48 15.53 9.08
C SER A 41 2.96 14.18 9.55
N LEU A 42 1.72 13.83 9.23
CA LEU A 42 1.06 12.60 9.65
C LEU A 42 0.42 11.86 8.45
N TRP A 43 0.60 10.55 8.44
CA TRP A 43 -0.17 9.63 7.59
C TRP A 43 -0.89 8.63 8.49
N GLN A 44 -2.21 8.71 8.52
CA GLN A 44 -3.03 7.76 9.25
C GLN A 44 -3.49 6.64 8.30
N ILE A 45 -3.42 5.40 8.78
CA ILE A 45 -3.83 4.20 8.05
C ILE A 45 -4.82 3.37 8.89
N LEU A 46 -5.63 2.56 8.21
CA LEU A 46 -6.43 1.50 8.82
C LEU A 46 -5.54 0.30 9.23
N PRO A 47 -6.04 -0.69 9.99
CA PRO A 47 -5.24 -1.85 10.36
C PRO A 47 -4.74 -2.64 9.15
N LEU A 48 -3.50 -3.11 9.23
CA LEU A 48 -2.78 -3.78 8.14
C LEU A 48 -2.94 -5.30 8.12
N GLY A 49 -3.72 -5.87 9.03
CA GLY A 49 -3.80 -7.32 9.18
C GLY A 49 -4.44 -8.02 7.99
N ASP A 50 -4.05 -9.27 7.75
CA ASP A 50 -4.69 -10.12 6.75
C ASP A 50 -6.17 -10.34 7.11
N THR A 51 -7.07 -9.98 6.19
CA THR A 51 -8.52 -10.05 6.38
C THR A 51 -9.09 -11.43 6.05
N GLY A 52 -8.27 -12.37 5.59
CA GLY A 52 -8.69 -13.71 5.19
C GLY A 52 -9.76 -13.66 4.10
N SER A 53 -10.91 -14.29 4.34
CA SER A 53 -12.06 -14.24 3.43
C SER A 53 -12.92 -12.97 3.60
N SER A 54 -12.61 -12.11 4.57
CA SER A 54 -13.24 -10.81 4.73
C SER A 54 -12.51 -9.75 3.89
N ILE A 55 -13.15 -8.61 3.68
CA ILE A 55 -12.51 -7.39 3.13
C ILE A 55 -12.47 -6.25 4.17
N CYS A 56 -12.88 -6.52 5.40
CA CYS A 56 -12.92 -5.53 6.47
C CYS A 56 -11.56 -5.51 7.19
N PRO A 57 -10.85 -4.37 7.22
CA PRO A 57 -9.52 -4.29 7.86
C PRO A 57 -9.58 -4.46 9.39
N TYR A 58 -10.76 -4.45 10.00
CA TYR A 58 -10.95 -4.71 11.43
C TYR A 58 -11.30 -6.17 11.74
N ASN A 59 -11.41 -7.02 10.73
CA ASN A 59 -11.66 -8.45 10.89
C ASN A 59 -10.48 -9.24 10.32
N THR A 60 -9.44 -9.39 11.14
CA THR A 60 -8.17 -10.00 10.72
C THR A 60 -7.99 -11.41 11.26
N VAL A 61 -7.31 -12.26 10.48
CA VAL A 61 -6.96 -13.63 10.89
C VAL A 61 -5.90 -13.66 12.00
N SER A 62 -5.19 -12.54 12.17
CA SER A 62 -4.17 -12.34 13.19
C SER A 62 -4.12 -10.88 13.64
N THR A 63 -3.87 -10.66 14.92
CA THR A 63 -3.63 -9.33 15.48
C THR A 63 -2.18 -8.85 15.26
N PHE A 64 -1.29 -9.73 14.81
CA PHE A 64 0.15 -9.45 14.67
C PHE A 64 0.65 -9.52 13.23
N ALA A 65 0.06 -10.39 12.40
CA ALA A 65 0.52 -10.58 11.03
C ALA A 65 -0.15 -9.55 10.10
N ASN A 66 0.67 -8.90 9.28
CA ASN A 66 0.20 -8.01 8.22
C ASN A 66 -0.32 -8.80 7.01
N ASN A 67 -1.11 -8.13 6.18
CA ASN A 67 -1.68 -8.65 4.95
C ASN A 67 -0.59 -8.85 3.88
N PRO A 68 -0.33 -10.09 3.43
CA PRO A 68 0.64 -10.36 2.37
C PRO A 68 0.34 -9.65 1.04
N LEU A 69 -0.92 -9.28 0.81
CA LEU A 69 -1.31 -8.53 -0.40
C LEU A 69 -0.70 -7.13 -0.47
N LEU A 70 -0.17 -6.60 0.63
CA LEU A 70 0.51 -5.30 0.66
C LEU A 70 2.00 -5.39 0.31
N ILE A 71 2.52 -6.58 -0.03
CA ILE A 71 3.90 -6.76 -0.46
C ILE A 71 4.06 -6.22 -1.89
N SER A 72 5.07 -5.39 -2.12
CA SER A 72 5.37 -4.86 -3.46
C SER A 72 5.98 -5.93 -4.35
N LEU A 73 5.30 -6.24 -5.46
CA LEU A 73 5.82 -7.15 -6.48
C LEU A 73 7.00 -6.53 -7.25
N ASP A 74 6.98 -5.20 -7.44
CA ASP A 74 8.11 -4.47 -8.03
C ASP A 74 9.35 -4.57 -7.14
N GLY A 75 9.19 -4.40 -5.83
CA GLY A 75 10.27 -4.60 -4.86
C GLY A 75 10.85 -6.02 -4.90
N LEU A 76 10.00 -7.04 -5.00
CA LEU A 76 10.47 -8.43 -5.14
C LEU A 76 11.23 -8.69 -6.45
N ILE A 77 10.89 -7.99 -7.53
CA ILE A 77 11.64 -8.05 -8.79
C ILE A 77 13.00 -7.38 -8.62
N ASP A 78 13.04 -6.20 -8.01
CA ASP A 78 14.27 -5.44 -7.80
C ASP A 78 15.25 -6.19 -6.89
N GLU A 79 14.75 -6.92 -5.90
CA GLU A 79 15.54 -7.80 -5.03
C GLU A 79 15.91 -9.16 -5.65
N GLY A 80 15.36 -9.48 -6.84
CA GLY A 80 15.66 -10.72 -7.56
C GLY A 80 14.94 -11.97 -7.03
N TYR A 81 13.93 -11.81 -6.17
CA TYR A 81 13.08 -12.90 -5.68
C TYR A 81 11.98 -13.29 -6.67
N LEU A 82 11.68 -12.40 -7.62
CA LEU A 82 10.66 -12.59 -8.64
C LEU A 82 11.21 -12.16 -10.00
N HIS A 83 10.83 -12.86 -11.08
CA HIS A 83 11.16 -12.43 -12.43
C HIS A 83 9.98 -11.66 -13.04
N LYS A 84 10.26 -10.63 -13.86
CA LYS A 84 9.20 -9.87 -14.55
C LYS A 84 8.23 -10.76 -15.34
N ASP A 85 8.73 -11.88 -15.85
CA ASP A 85 7.92 -12.84 -16.60
C ASP A 85 6.86 -13.55 -15.75
N ASP A 86 7.05 -13.65 -14.43
CA ASP A 86 6.09 -14.26 -13.52
C ASP A 86 4.80 -13.43 -13.43
N LEU A 87 4.89 -12.13 -13.71
CA LEU A 87 3.76 -11.19 -13.70
C LEU A 87 3.01 -11.10 -15.03
N LYS A 88 3.47 -11.76 -16.11
CA LYS A 88 2.83 -11.68 -17.44
C LYS A 88 1.36 -12.09 -17.48
N LYS A 89 0.91 -12.88 -16.50
CA LYS A 89 -0.47 -13.37 -16.39
C LYS A 89 -1.38 -12.44 -15.59
N ILE A 90 -0.82 -11.42 -14.94
CA ILE A 90 -1.59 -10.49 -14.12
C ILE A 90 -2.21 -9.44 -15.05
N GLN A 91 -3.50 -9.19 -14.84
CA GLN A 91 -4.20 -8.11 -15.51
C GLN A 91 -3.61 -6.78 -15.03
N SER A 92 -3.03 -6.00 -15.95
CA SER A 92 -2.62 -4.63 -15.65
C SER A 92 -3.85 -3.73 -15.56
N TYR A 93 -3.89 -2.90 -14.52
CA TYR A 93 -4.94 -1.90 -14.33
C TYR A 93 -4.48 -0.52 -14.80
N PRO A 94 -5.39 0.30 -15.38
CA PRO A 94 -5.06 1.65 -15.80
C PRO A 94 -4.63 2.51 -14.62
N SER A 95 -3.55 3.29 -14.76
CA SER A 95 -3.05 4.18 -13.72
C SER A 95 -3.80 5.52 -13.62
N ASP A 96 -4.72 5.79 -14.54
CA ASP A 96 -5.44 7.06 -14.67
C ASP A 96 -6.82 7.07 -13.97
N ARG A 97 -7.22 5.96 -13.34
CA ARG A 97 -8.51 5.81 -12.64
C ARG A 97 -8.44 4.77 -11.53
N VAL A 98 -9.23 5.01 -10.48
CA VAL A 98 -9.52 4.09 -9.38
C VAL A 98 -10.95 3.56 -9.54
#